data_AF-A0A9W9BX07-F1
#
_entry.id   AF-A0A9W9BX07-F1
#
_cell.length_a   1.000
_cell.length_b   1.000
_cell.length_c   1.000
_cell.angle_alpha   90.00
_cell.angle_beta   90.00
_cell.angle_gamma   90.00
#
_symmetry.space_group_name_H-M   'P 1'
#
loop_
_entity.id
_entity.type
_entity.pdbx_description
1 polymer ?
#
loop_
_entity_poly.entity_id
_entity_poly.type
_entity_poly.pdbx_seq_one_letter_code
_entity_poly.pdbx_strand_id
1 'polypeptide(L)'
;MAPSADVFHLPPDHSPHRSNEYSSKSLTTTEVHEITNTSPSPQNIPALHNPTLILNPSFITTDFDGLRFDAAAFNQLPSAALRHTTPLTPSDSGAVSTSKPLSPVYSTHLISSPYNTPDHYLDLSTLPPPSRLFALALTALQPTHPAYATEPYTSSLNFPAVLSILQELCTREGVTWQETSFYVVVFRSQLRQAVDQEWLYRLDSESHREACESGGLLKYWFGKADLEGERRNLATCE
;
A
#
# COMPACT_ATOMS: atom_id res chain seq x y z
N MET A 1 -3.22 -4.09 65.11
CA MET A 1 -4.06 -5.12 65.74
C MET A 1 -5.24 -5.38 64.81
N ALA A 2 -5.26 -6.55 64.17
CA ALA A 2 -6.44 -7.07 63.47
C ALA A 2 -7.39 -7.73 64.50
N PRO A 3 -8.65 -7.94 64.12
CA PRO A 3 -9.17 -9.31 64.05
C PRO A 3 -9.93 -9.52 62.71
N SER A 4 -9.62 -10.56 61.92
CA SER A 4 -9.94 -11.99 62.06
C SER A 4 -11.40 -12.33 61.73
N ALA A 5 -11.53 -13.31 60.85
CA ALA A 5 -12.65 -13.67 59.98
C ALA A 5 -13.76 -14.48 60.65
N ASP A 6 -14.92 -14.58 59.97
CA ASP A 6 -15.73 -15.81 59.97
C ASP A 6 -16.43 -16.03 58.63
N VAL A 7 -16.47 -17.30 58.22
CA VAL A 7 -16.90 -17.80 56.91
C VAL A 7 -18.10 -18.74 57.10
N PHE A 8 -18.94 -18.83 56.05
CA PHE A 8 -19.93 -19.86 55.71
C PHE A 8 -21.34 -19.79 56.32
N HIS A 9 -22.30 -19.37 55.48
CA HIS A 9 -23.52 -20.17 55.25
C HIS A 9 -24.13 -19.88 53.87
N LEU A 10 -24.17 -20.91 53.02
CA LEU A 10 -24.98 -20.99 51.79
C LEU A 10 -26.28 -21.75 52.12
N PRO A 11 -27.44 -21.31 51.61
CA PRO A 11 -28.59 -22.18 51.40
C PRO A 11 -28.87 -22.43 49.90
N PRO A 12 -29.71 -23.44 49.57
CA PRO A 12 -29.56 -24.25 48.37
C PRO A 12 -30.41 -23.82 47.17
N ASP A 13 -30.03 -24.44 46.06
CA ASP A 13 -30.58 -24.44 44.71
C ASP A 13 -32.12 -24.44 44.61
N HIS A 14 -32.66 -23.49 43.86
CA HIS A 14 -33.99 -23.56 43.23
C HIS A 14 -33.98 -22.76 41.91
N SER A 15 -33.94 -23.48 40.80
CA SER A 15 -34.46 -23.06 39.49
C SER A 15 -35.72 -23.92 39.21
N PRO A 16 -36.77 -23.46 38.49
CA PRO A 16 -36.63 -22.91 37.14
C PRO A 16 -37.64 -21.79 36.74
N HIS A 17 -37.41 -21.28 35.52
CA HIS A 17 -38.27 -20.41 34.70
C HIS A 17 -38.36 -18.91 35.03
N ARG A 18 -37.50 -18.13 34.36
CA ARG A 18 -37.98 -16.98 33.58
C ARG A 18 -37.04 -16.66 32.42
N SER A 19 -37.59 -16.76 31.22
CA SER A 19 -37.06 -16.28 29.95
C SER A 19 -36.97 -14.76 29.94
N ASN A 20 -35.86 -14.21 29.44
CA ASN A 20 -35.87 -13.27 28.31
C ASN A 20 -34.46 -12.92 27.83
N GLU A 21 -34.25 -13.18 26.54
CA GLU A 21 -33.52 -12.37 25.57
C GLU A 21 -32.04 -12.08 25.82
N TYR A 22 -31.20 -13.08 25.53
CA TYR A 22 -29.89 -12.79 24.97
C TYR A 22 -30.06 -12.32 23.53
N SER A 23 -29.78 -11.04 23.29
CA SER A 23 -29.62 -10.48 21.94
C SER A 23 -28.43 -11.18 21.28
N SER A 24 -28.73 -12.12 20.39
CA SER A 24 -27.75 -12.79 19.53
C SER A 24 -27.02 -11.74 18.71
N LYS A 25 -25.74 -11.53 19.03
CA LYS A 25 -24.81 -10.83 18.14
C LYS A 25 -24.79 -11.59 16.82
N SER A 26 -25.21 -10.91 15.76
CA SER A 26 -25.12 -11.42 14.40
C SER A 26 -23.67 -11.81 14.12
N LEU A 27 -23.43 -13.10 13.91
CA LEU A 27 -22.19 -13.62 13.36
C LEU A 27 -22.07 -13.08 11.94
N THR A 28 -21.10 -12.20 11.71
CA THR A 28 -20.74 -11.78 10.35
C THR A 28 -20.07 -12.97 9.67
N THR A 29 -20.85 -13.74 8.92
CA THR A 29 -20.32 -14.78 8.04
C THR A 29 -19.52 -14.10 6.93
N THR A 30 -18.20 -14.28 6.94
CA THR A 30 -17.36 -13.97 5.78
C THR A 30 -17.39 -15.22 4.89
N GLU A 31 -18.13 -15.16 3.78
CA GLU A 31 -18.07 -16.21 2.76
C GLU A 31 -16.86 -15.96 1.87
N VAL A 32 -15.82 -16.77 2.06
CA VAL A 32 -14.66 -16.82 1.16
C VAL A 32 -15.01 -17.80 0.04
N HIS A 33 -15.25 -17.29 -1.17
CA HIS A 33 -15.33 -18.12 -2.36
C HIS A 33 -13.92 -18.35 -2.92
N GLU A 34 -13.37 -19.54 -2.68
CA GLU A 34 -12.15 -19.99 -3.33
C GLU A 34 -12.45 -20.30 -4.80
N ILE A 35 -12.00 -19.44 -5.71
CA ILE A 35 -12.02 -19.72 -7.14
C ILE A 35 -10.83 -20.62 -7.42
N THR A 36 -11.09 -21.88 -7.75
CA THR A 36 -10.06 -22.81 -8.21
C THR A 36 -9.49 -22.27 -9.52
N ASN A 37 -8.30 -21.66 -9.46
CA ASN A 37 -7.53 -21.30 -10.65
C ASN A 37 -7.08 -22.58 -11.34
N THR A 38 -7.85 -23.04 -12.32
CA THR A 38 -7.41 -24.03 -13.30
C THR A 38 -6.19 -23.44 -14.02
N SER A 39 -5.00 -23.97 -13.73
CA SER A 39 -3.75 -23.55 -14.36
C SER A 39 -3.82 -23.78 -15.88
N PRO A 40 -3.72 -22.75 -16.74
CA PRO A 40 -3.39 -22.96 -18.13
C PRO A 40 -1.90 -23.32 -18.23
N SER A 41 -1.61 -24.41 -18.96
CA SER A 41 -0.27 -24.88 -19.30
C SER A 41 0.64 -23.76 -19.83
N PRO A 42 1.97 -23.84 -19.62
CA PRO A 42 2.91 -22.79 -19.99
C PRO A 42 2.98 -22.63 -21.51
N GLN A 43 2.25 -21.65 -22.04
CA GLN A 43 2.46 -21.19 -23.40
C GLN A 43 3.68 -20.27 -23.42
N ASN A 44 4.67 -20.71 -24.20
CA ASN A 44 5.94 -20.04 -24.43
C ASN A 44 5.68 -18.79 -25.31
N ILE A 45 5.33 -17.67 -24.68
CA ILE A 45 5.17 -16.39 -25.38
C ILE A 45 6.57 -15.76 -25.50
N PRO A 46 7.01 -15.36 -26.71
CA PRO A 46 8.29 -14.67 -26.87
C PRO A 46 8.25 -13.35 -26.10
N ALA A 47 9.10 -13.23 -25.08
CA ALA A 47 9.21 -12.03 -24.26
C ALA A 47 9.58 -10.83 -25.14
N LEU A 48 8.77 -9.77 -25.14
CA LEU A 48 9.22 -8.49 -25.69
C LEU A 48 10.03 -7.77 -24.60
N HIS A 49 11.29 -7.50 -24.92
CA HIS A 49 12.40 -7.50 -23.97
C HIS A 49 12.86 -6.10 -23.52
N ASN A 50 12.07 -5.34 -22.75
CA ASN A 50 12.62 -4.22 -21.98
C ASN A 50 11.72 -3.86 -20.79
N PRO A 51 11.91 -4.49 -19.61
CA PRO A 51 11.18 -4.08 -18.41
C PRO A 51 11.52 -2.61 -18.09
N THR A 52 10.51 -1.87 -17.64
CA THR A 52 10.71 -0.51 -17.12
C THR A 52 11.76 -0.53 -16.02
N LEU A 53 12.91 0.10 -16.29
CA LEU A 53 13.88 0.41 -15.24
C LEU A 53 13.25 1.42 -14.28
N ILE A 54 13.42 1.21 -12.98
CA ILE A 54 13.02 2.19 -11.96
C ILE A 54 14.22 2.60 -11.13
N LEU A 55 14.30 3.89 -10.78
CA LEU A 55 15.34 4.40 -9.91
C LEU A 55 15.25 3.75 -8.53
N ASN A 56 16.42 3.54 -7.92
CA ASN A 56 16.50 3.05 -6.57
C ASN A 56 15.80 4.01 -5.59
N PRO A 57 15.00 3.52 -4.61
CA PRO A 57 14.29 4.36 -3.65
C PRO A 57 15.16 5.41 -2.93
N SER A 58 16.47 5.16 -2.79
CA SER A 58 17.44 6.11 -2.21
C SER A 58 17.63 7.41 -3.01
N PHE A 59 17.19 7.46 -4.27
CA PHE A 59 17.19 8.67 -5.10
C PHE A 59 15.87 9.44 -5.04
N ILE A 60 14.90 8.96 -4.27
CA ILE A 60 13.57 9.57 -4.11
C ILE A 60 13.47 10.20 -2.73
N THR A 61 12.67 11.26 -2.63
CA THR A 61 12.40 11.92 -1.35
C THR A 61 11.85 10.94 -0.31
N THR A 62 12.18 11.18 0.95
CA THR A 62 11.52 10.56 2.11
C THR A 62 10.47 11.48 2.73
N ASP A 63 10.20 12.64 2.10
CA ASP A 63 9.15 13.56 2.52
C ASP A 63 7.77 12.90 2.42
N PHE A 64 7.11 12.82 3.57
CA PHE A 64 5.89 12.05 3.72
C PHE A 64 4.73 12.64 2.91
N ASP A 65 4.55 13.96 3.00
CA ASP A 65 3.46 14.65 2.34
C ASP A 65 3.70 14.68 0.81
N GLY A 66 4.95 14.81 0.33
CA GLY A 66 5.27 14.68 -1.09
C GLY A 66 4.99 13.29 -1.67
N LEU A 67 5.27 12.20 -0.92
CA LEU A 67 4.94 10.84 -1.35
C LEU A 67 3.42 10.55 -1.33
N ARG A 68 2.68 11.27 -0.49
CA ARG A 68 1.23 11.10 -0.33
C ARG A 68 0.43 11.98 -1.28
N PHE A 69 0.80 13.24 -1.48
CA PHE A 69 -0.04 14.24 -2.13
C PHE A 69 0.50 14.71 -3.48
N ASP A 70 1.80 14.60 -3.71
CA ASP A 70 2.46 15.14 -4.92
C ASP A 70 3.02 14.04 -5.82
N ALA A 71 2.57 12.79 -5.61
CA ALA A 71 2.99 11.62 -6.38
C ALA A 71 4.53 11.47 -6.47
N ALA A 72 5.28 11.84 -5.42
CA ALA A 72 6.74 11.88 -5.50
C ALA A 72 7.39 10.52 -5.81
N ALA A 73 6.71 9.41 -5.51
CA ALA A 73 7.14 8.05 -5.88
C ALA A 73 7.18 7.84 -7.41
N PHE A 74 6.36 8.57 -8.18
CA PHE A 74 6.36 8.50 -9.64
C PHE A 74 7.70 8.91 -10.26
N ASN A 75 8.51 9.70 -9.55
CA ASN A 75 9.87 10.03 -9.96
C ASN A 75 10.81 8.82 -10.03
N GLN A 76 10.42 7.65 -9.52
CA GLN A 76 11.14 6.41 -9.77
C GLN A 76 11.11 6.01 -11.24
N LEU A 77 10.06 6.38 -11.98
CA LEU A 77 9.96 6.05 -13.40
C LEU A 77 10.84 7.03 -14.20
N PRO A 78 11.77 6.52 -15.02
CA PRO A 78 12.62 7.38 -15.83
C PRO A 78 11.75 8.15 -16.83
N SER A 79 11.88 9.48 -16.82
CA SER A 79 11.39 10.30 -17.91
C SER A 79 12.05 9.85 -19.22
N ALA A 80 11.35 9.96 -20.35
CA ALA A 80 11.89 9.59 -21.66
C ALA A 80 13.30 10.18 -21.94
N ALA A 81 13.64 11.32 -21.33
CA ALA A 81 14.92 11.99 -21.42
C ALA A 81 16.13 11.23 -20.80
N LEU A 82 15.93 10.36 -19.79
CA LEU A 82 17.04 9.65 -19.12
C LEU A 82 17.53 8.42 -19.87
N ARG A 83 16.88 8.03 -20.97
CA ARG A 83 17.31 6.89 -21.80
C ARG A 83 18.52 7.18 -22.70
N HIS A 84 18.95 8.45 -22.78
CA HIS A 84 20.10 8.85 -23.60
C HIS A 84 21.45 8.83 -22.89
N THR A 85 21.48 8.65 -21.56
CA THR A 85 22.74 8.48 -20.84
C THR A 85 23.08 7.00 -20.77
N THR A 86 23.89 6.55 -21.72
CA THR A 86 24.60 5.26 -21.70
C THR A 86 25.40 5.14 -20.39
N PRO A 87 25.55 3.94 -19.80
CA PRO A 87 26.38 3.78 -18.61
C PRO A 87 27.83 4.19 -18.95
N LEU A 88 28.33 5.25 -18.31
CA LEU A 88 29.75 5.58 -18.33
C LEU A 88 30.50 4.43 -17.66
N THR A 89 31.27 3.69 -18.46
CA THR A 89 32.30 2.80 -17.95
C THR A 89 33.26 3.60 -17.08
N PRO A 90 33.61 3.13 -15.88
CA PRO A 90 34.57 3.83 -15.04
C PRO A 90 35.96 3.66 -15.68
N SER A 91 36.41 4.70 -16.40
CA SER A 91 37.82 4.84 -16.72
C SER A 91 38.57 5.22 -15.46
N ASP A 92 39.44 4.29 -15.10
CA ASP A 92 40.54 4.32 -14.14
C ASP A 92 41.06 5.73 -13.83
N SER A 93 40.86 6.18 -12.59
CA SER A 93 41.66 7.22 -11.93
C SER A 93 41.45 7.11 -10.42
N GLY A 94 42.51 6.68 -9.74
CA GLY A 94 42.51 6.35 -8.33
C GLY A 94 42.17 7.53 -7.42
N ALA A 95 41.26 7.27 -6.48
CA ALA A 95 41.20 7.93 -5.19
C ALA A 95 40.57 6.95 -4.19
N VAL A 96 41.38 6.41 -3.28
CA VAL A 96 40.90 5.66 -2.13
C VAL A 96 40.15 6.65 -1.23
N SER A 97 38.83 6.63 -1.33
CA SER A 97 37.94 7.18 -0.33
C SER A 97 37.10 6.03 0.18
N THR A 98 37.10 5.82 1.48
CA THR A 98 36.18 4.94 2.22
C THR A 98 34.74 5.42 2.00
N SER A 99 34.19 5.15 0.82
CA SER A 99 32.82 5.43 0.47
C SER A 99 31.99 4.19 0.73
N LYS A 100 30.94 4.34 1.54
CA LYS A 100 29.76 3.46 1.53
C LYS A 100 29.50 3.02 0.09
N PRO A 101 29.34 1.70 -0.20
CA PRO A 101 29.13 1.25 -1.56
C PRO A 101 27.94 2.03 -2.15
N LEU A 102 28.15 2.68 -3.30
CA LEU A 102 27.06 3.36 -4.00
C LEU A 102 25.97 2.33 -4.28
N SER A 103 24.76 2.60 -3.80
CA SER A 103 23.58 1.80 -4.16
C SER A 103 23.43 1.81 -5.69
N PRO A 104 23.03 0.68 -6.30
CA PRO A 104 22.82 0.64 -7.74
C PRO A 104 21.79 1.71 -8.14
N VAL A 105 22.00 2.34 -9.30
CA VAL A 105 21.11 3.41 -9.81
C VAL A 105 19.67 2.92 -9.94
N TYR A 106 19.49 1.66 -10.33
CA TYR A 106 18.19 1.03 -10.55
C TYR A 106 17.92 -0.09 -9.52
N SER A 107 16.64 -0.38 -9.29
CA SER A 107 16.17 -1.37 -8.32
C SER A 107 14.95 -2.13 -8.85
N THR A 108 14.57 -3.25 -8.23
CA THR A 108 13.24 -3.87 -8.38
C THR A 108 12.26 -3.42 -7.31
N HIS A 109 12.74 -2.69 -6.29
CA HIS A 109 11.93 -2.18 -5.18
C HIS A 109 11.22 -0.87 -5.55
N LEU A 110 9.90 -0.88 -5.46
CA LEU A 110 9.01 0.26 -5.71
C LEU A 110 8.51 0.86 -4.39
N ILE A 111 8.46 2.19 -4.32
CA ILE A 111 7.79 2.93 -3.25
C ILE A 111 6.29 2.92 -3.54
N SER A 112 5.58 1.94 -2.99
CA SER A 112 4.13 1.76 -3.14
C SER A 112 3.32 2.45 -2.05
N SER A 113 3.95 3.14 -1.11
CA SER A 113 3.29 3.86 -0.01
C SER A 113 4.03 5.14 0.37
N PRO A 114 3.46 5.97 1.24
CA PRO A 114 4.19 7.10 1.81
C PRO A 114 5.41 6.71 2.68
N TYR A 115 5.63 5.42 2.95
CA TYR A 115 6.77 4.92 3.72
C TYR A 115 7.95 4.54 2.80
N ASN A 116 8.88 5.48 2.57
CA ASN A 116 10.10 5.21 1.82
C ASN A 116 11.18 4.57 2.72
N THR A 117 10.96 3.31 3.11
CA THR A 117 11.90 2.50 3.90
C THR A 117 11.90 1.04 3.43
N PRO A 118 13.00 0.28 3.60
CA PRO A 118 13.16 -1.07 3.05
C PRO A 118 12.01 -2.04 3.33
N ASP A 119 11.46 -2.05 4.55
CA ASP A 119 10.42 -3.00 4.96
C ASP A 119 9.03 -2.66 4.37
N HIS A 120 8.94 -1.57 3.60
CA HIS A 120 7.71 -1.07 2.99
C HIS A 120 7.76 -1.05 1.46
N TYR A 121 8.83 -1.55 0.85
CA TYR A 121 8.93 -1.59 -0.60
C TYR A 121 8.15 -2.76 -1.19
N LEU A 122 7.54 -2.52 -2.34
CA LEU A 122 6.99 -3.57 -3.17
C LEU A 122 8.09 -4.13 -4.08
N ASP A 123 8.39 -5.41 -3.98
CA ASP A 123 9.33 -6.06 -4.91
C ASP A 123 8.62 -6.44 -6.22
N LEU A 124 8.91 -5.68 -7.27
CA LEU A 124 8.33 -5.88 -8.60
C LEU A 124 8.71 -7.22 -9.23
N SER A 125 9.77 -7.88 -8.76
CA SER A 125 10.18 -9.20 -9.28
C SER A 125 9.18 -10.32 -8.98
N THR A 126 8.33 -10.11 -7.96
CA THR A 126 7.34 -11.07 -7.48
C THR A 126 6.00 -10.98 -8.21
N LEU A 127 5.79 -9.94 -9.02
CA LEU A 127 4.49 -9.61 -9.58
C LEU A 127 4.32 -10.07 -11.03
N PRO A 128 3.13 -10.55 -11.43
CA PRO A 128 2.82 -10.78 -12.83
C PRO A 128 2.77 -9.44 -13.59
N PRO A 129 2.91 -9.45 -14.93
CA PRO A 129 3.00 -8.22 -15.72
C PRO A 129 1.85 -7.22 -15.50
N PRO A 130 0.56 -7.62 -15.44
CA PRO A 130 -0.53 -6.67 -15.21
C PRO A 130 -0.39 -5.94 -13.86
N SER A 131 -0.14 -6.69 -12.78
CA SER A 131 0.05 -6.14 -11.44
C SER A 131 1.29 -5.25 -11.35
N ARG A 132 2.40 -5.65 -11.99
CA ARG A 132 3.62 -4.83 -12.02
C ARG A 132 3.39 -3.51 -12.74
N LEU A 133 2.79 -3.53 -13.93
CA LEU A 133 2.54 -2.31 -14.71
C LEU A 133 1.53 -1.39 -14.00
N PHE A 134 0.51 -1.97 -13.36
CA PHE A 134 -0.45 -1.19 -12.60
C PHE A 134 0.17 -0.58 -11.34
N ALA A 135 0.99 -1.33 -10.59
CA ALA A 135 1.74 -0.80 -9.45
C ALA A 135 2.65 0.38 -9.84
N LEU A 136 3.35 0.26 -10.98
CA LEU A 136 4.15 1.36 -11.54
C LEU A 136 3.28 2.59 -11.84
N ALA A 137 2.12 2.41 -12.47
CA ALA A 137 1.21 3.52 -12.76
C ALA A 137 0.63 4.16 -11.48
N LEU A 138 0.31 3.36 -10.46
CA LEU A 138 -0.22 3.79 -9.17
C LEU A 138 0.75 4.68 -8.38
N THR A 139 2.04 4.72 -8.73
CA THR A 139 2.96 5.72 -8.14
C THR A 139 2.59 7.16 -8.46
N ALA A 140 1.80 7.40 -9.53
CA ALA A 140 1.25 8.69 -9.89
C ALA A 140 -0.07 9.05 -9.16
N LEU A 141 -0.57 8.16 -8.30
CA LEU A 141 -1.84 8.34 -7.59
C LEU A 141 -1.74 9.49 -6.58
N GLN A 142 -2.64 10.45 -6.70
CA GLN A 142 -2.75 11.61 -5.82
C GLN A 142 -4.20 12.11 -5.75
N PRO A 143 -4.60 12.83 -4.69
CA PRO A 143 -5.94 13.39 -4.63
C PRO A 143 -6.13 14.51 -5.67
N THR A 144 -7.35 14.64 -6.17
CA THR A 144 -7.72 15.67 -7.16
C THR A 144 -8.14 16.99 -6.50
N HIS A 145 -8.54 16.95 -5.24
CA HIS A 145 -9.03 18.11 -4.49
C HIS A 145 -8.93 17.90 -2.96
N PRO A 146 -8.96 18.97 -2.14
CA PRO A 146 -8.84 18.87 -0.68
C PRO A 146 -9.95 18.04 0.01
N ALA A 147 -11.16 18.01 -0.55
CA ALA A 147 -12.29 17.24 0.00
C ALA A 147 -12.26 15.72 -0.30
N TYR A 148 -11.10 15.16 -0.69
CA TYR A 148 -10.99 13.76 -1.14
C TYR A 148 -11.56 12.75 -0.13
N ALA A 149 -11.55 13.09 1.16
CA ALA A 149 -11.99 12.22 2.25
C ALA A 149 -13.50 12.02 2.33
N THR A 150 -14.30 12.87 1.68
CA THR A 150 -15.77 12.83 1.73
C THR A 150 -16.42 12.62 0.38
N GLU A 151 -15.76 13.01 -0.71
CA GLU A 151 -16.27 12.82 -2.09
C GLU A 151 -16.21 11.37 -2.57
N PRO A 152 -16.95 10.99 -3.64
CA PRO A 152 -16.91 9.63 -4.21
C PRO A 152 -15.48 9.18 -4.56
N TYR A 153 -15.16 7.92 -4.26
CA TYR A 153 -13.78 7.39 -4.34
C TYR A 153 -13.12 7.61 -5.71
N THR A 154 -13.85 7.30 -6.78
CA THR A 154 -13.34 7.38 -8.15
C THR A 154 -13.13 8.81 -8.65
N SER A 155 -13.75 9.82 -8.01
CA SER A 155 -13.51 11.24 -8.30
C SER A 155 -12.50 11.89 -7.35
N SER A 156 -12.29 11.33 -6.16
CA SER A 156 -11.35 11.83 -5.15
C SER A 156 -9.88 11.68 -5.56
N LEU A 157 -9.56 10.69 -6.39
CA LEU A 157 -8.20 10.36 -6.83
C LEU A 157 -8.08 10.44 -8.35
N ASN A 158 -6.88 10.72 -8.85
CA ASN A 158 -6.59 10.97 -10.27
C ASN A 158 -6.50 9.68 -11.14
N PHE A 159 -7.44 8.73 -10.97
CA PHE A 159 -7.45 7.49 -11.76
C PHE A 159 -7.32 7.66 -13.27
N PRO A 160 -7.93 8.67 -13.93
CA PRO A 160 -7.71 8.89 -15.36
C PRO A 160 -6.23 9.05 -15.74
N ALA A 161 -5.44 9.78 -14.94
CA ALA A 161 -4.01 9.96 -15.18
C ALA A 161 -3.24 8.64 -14.95
N VAL A 162 -3.57 7.90 -13.90
CA VAL A 162 -3.00 6.57 -13.62
C VAL A 162 -3.25 5.61 -14.79
N LEU A 163 -4.48 5.57 -15.31
CA LEU A 163 -4.83 4.69 -16.43
C LEU A 163 -4.15 5.12 -17.75
N SER A 164 -3.96 6.43 -17.99
CA SER A 164 -3.16 6.90 -19.13
C SER A 164 -1.71 6.45 -19.02
N ILE A 165 -1.09 6.57 -17.85
CA ILE A 165 0.28 6.07 -17.60
C ILE A 165 0.35 4.56 -17.82
N LEU A 166 -0.63 3.80 -17.32
CA LEU A 166 -0.70 2.35 -17.54
C LEU A 166 -0.70 2.01 -19.04
N GLN A 167 -1.48 2.73 -19.85
CA GLN A 167 -1.50 2.53 -21.31
C GLN A 167 -0.14 2.83 -21.96
N GLU A 168 0.54 3.89 -21.52
CA GLU A 168 1.90 4.22 -21.98
C GLU A 168 2.90 3.13 -21.60
N LEU A 169 2.82 2.61 -20.36
CA LEU A 169 3.66 1.52 -19.87
C LEU A 169 3.44 0.24 -20.69
N CYS A 170 2.18 -0.14 -20.93
CA CYS A 170 1.82 -1.28 -21.78
C CYS A 170 2.40 -1.13 -23.19
N THR A 171 2.22 0.04 -23.81
CA THR A 171 2.78 0.34 -25.14
C THR A 171 4.29 0.22 -25.15
N ARG A 172 4.96 0.81 -24.14
CA ARG A 172 6.42 0.85 -24.02
C ARG A 172 7.05 -0.53 -23.84
N GLU A 173 6.40 -1.41 -23.10
CA GLU A 173 6.86 -2.77 -22.87
C GLU A 173 6.29 -3.77 -23.91
N GLY A 174 5.43 -3.29 -24.83
CA GLY A 174 4.69 -4.09 -25.81
C GLY A 174 3.87 -5.20 -25.18
N VAL A 175 3.25 -4.91 -24.04
CA VAL A 175 2.32 -5.80 -23.35
C VAL A 175 0.91 -5.54 -23.87
N THR A 176 0.29 -6.58 -24.43
CA THR A 176 -1.15 -6.56 -24.75
C THR A 176 -1.95 -6.73 -23.47
N TRP A 177 -2.61 -5.67 -23.02
CA TRP A 177 -3.44 -5.71 -21.82
C TRP A 177 -4.67 -6.61 -22.01
N GLN A 178 -4.85 -7.58 -21.12
CA GLN A 178 -6.06 -8.39 -21.04
C GLN A 178 -6.99 -7.81 -19.98
N GLU A 179 -8.29 -8.10 -20.09
CA GLU A 179 -9.25 -7.75 -19.04
C GLU A 179 -8.74 -8.29 -17.69
N THR A 180 -8.51 -7.38 -16.75
CA THR A 180 -7.89 -7.65 -15.45
C THR A 180 -8.64 -6.85 -14.41
N SER A 181 -9.06 -7.51 -13.33
CA SER A 181 -9.72 -6.88 -12.21
C SER A 181 -8.76 -6.76 -11.03
N PHE A 182 -8.76 -5.59 -10.40
CA PHE A 182 -8.09 -5.33 -9.13
C PHE A 182 -9.14 -5.02 -8.07
N TYR A 183 -8.82 -5.32 -6.82
CA TYR A 183 -9.70 -5.08 -5.70
C TYR A 183 -9.18 -3.90 -4.90
N VAL A 184 -10.09 -3.04 -4.48
CA VAL A 184 -9.76 -1.85 -3.71
C VAL A 184 -10.45 -1.93 -2.37
N VAL A 185 -9.70 -1.69 -1.30
CA VAL A 185 -10.26 -1.55 0.05
C VAL A 185 -10.18 -0.08 0.44
N VAL A 186 -11.35 0.55 0.65
CA VAL A 186 -11.45 1.96 0.97
C VAL A 186 -11.88 2.15 2.43
N PHE A 187 -11.03 2.78 3.23
CA PHE A 187 -11.30 3.12 4.61
C PHE A 187 -11.62 4.60 4.74
N ARG A 188 -12.85 4.92 5.16
CA ARG A 188 -13.23 6.28 5.54
C ARG A 188 -13.39 6.35 7.05
N SER A 189 -12.71 7.31 7.65
CA SER A 189 -12.70 7.46 9.11
C SER A 189 -12.91 8.90 9.53
N GLN A 190 -13.28 9.08 10.80
CA GLN A 190 -13.32 10.36 11.46
C GLN A 190 -12.51 10.25 12.75
N LEU A 191 -11.43 11.02 12.87
CA LEU A 191 -10.59 10.94 14.06
C LEU A 191 -11.24 11.63 15.26
N ARG A 192 -11.08 11.01 16.42
CA ARG A 192 -11.47 11.61 17.70
C ARG A 192 -10.56 12.78 18.06
N GLN A 193 -11.07 13.72 18.84
CA GLN A 193 -10.30 14.92 19.22
C GLN A 193 -9.00 14.59 19.99
N ALA A 194 -9.08 13.63 20.92
CA ALA A 194 -7.98 13.21 21.78
C ALA A 194 -7.18 12.02 21.23
N VAL A 195 -7.25 11.74 19.93
CA VAL A 195 -6.47 10.65 19.33
C VAL A 195 -4.98 10.99 19.41
N ASP A 196 -4.18 9.98 19.76
CA ASP A 196 -2.73 10.07 19.61
C ASP A 196 -2.37 9.76 18.16
N GLN A 197 -1.98 10.80 17.41
CA GLN A 197 -1.65 10.66 16.00
C GLN A 197 -0.34 9.91 15.77
N GLU A 198 0.63 10.05 16.68
CA GLU A 198 1.92 9.39 16.55
C GLU A 198 1.74 7.87 16.65
N TRP A 199 0.99 7.43 17.66
CA TRP A 199 0.65 6.01 17.79
C TRP A 199 -0.20 5.51 16.62
N LEU A 200 -1.11 6.31 16.10
CA LEU A 200 -1.91 5.93 14.94
C LEU A 200 -1.04 5.73 13.69
N TYR A 201 -0.11 6.65 13.41
CA TYR A 201 0.84 6.51 12.30
C TYR A 201 1.77 5.31 12.50
N ARG A 202 2.19 5.03 13.74
CA ARG A 202 3.03 3.87 14.03
C ARG A 202 2.29 2.55 13.79
N LEU A 203 1.04 2.44 14.24
CA LEU A 203 0.20 1.27 14.00
C LEU A 203 -0.01 1.06 12.50
N ASP A 204 -0.31 2.13 11.77
CA ASP A 204 -0.49 2.10 10.33
C ASP A 204 0.78 1.64 9.58
N SER A 205 1.94 2.14 10.00
CA SER A 205 3.25 1.72 9.48
C SER A 205 3.49 0.22 9.69
N GLU A 206 3.28 -0.28 10.91
CA GLU A 206 3.48 -1.72 11.19
C GLU A 206 2.47 -2.60 10.44
N SER A 207 1.21 -2.17 10.32
CA SER A 207 0.21 -2.89 9.51
C SER A 207 0.59 -2.92 8.02
N HIS A 208 1.15 -1.83 7.49
CA HIS A 208 1.65 -1.82 6.12
C HIS A 208 2.84 -2.77 5.94
N ARG A 209 3.80 -2.77 6.88
CA ARG A 209 4.95 -3.69 6.87
C ARG A 209 4.48 -5.16 6.80
N GLU A 210 3.53 -5.54 7.67
CA GLU A 210 2.94 -6.88 7.69
C GLU A 210 2.22 -7.22 6.37
N ALA A 211 1.52 -6.25 5.76
CA ALA A 211 0.87 -6.43 4.47
C ALA A 211 1.89 -6.61 3.32
N CYS A 212 3.01 -5.88 3.33
CA CYS A 212 4.10 -6.08 2.37
C CYS A 212 4.72 -7.48 2.50
N GLU A 213 4.94 -7.96 3.72
CA GLU A 213 5.45 -9.32 4.00
C GLU A 213 4.47 -10.40 3.52
N SER A 214 3.17 -10.16 3.65
CA SER A 214 2.11 -11.07 3.19
C SER A 214 1.94 -11.10 1.67
N GLY A 215 2.32 -10.01 0.99
CA GLY A 215 2.19 -9.84 -0.45
C GLY A 215 0.77 -9.47 -0.92
N GLY A 216 0.64 -9.19 -2.22
CA GLY A 216 -0.64 -8.88 -2.86
C GLY A 216 -1.09 -7.42 -2.79
N LEU A 217 -0.39 -6.57 -2.04
CA LEU A 217 -0.63 -5.12 -1.97
C LEU A 217 0.21 -4.36 -3.02
N LEU A 218 -0.43 -3.75 -4.01
CA LEU A 218 0.21 -2.98 -5.08
C LEU A 218 0.41 -1.51 -4.68
N LYS A 219 -0.55 -0.93 -3.95
CA LYS A 219 -0.47 0.45 -3.46
C LYS A 219 -1.12 0.57 -2.09
N TYR A 220 -0.45 1.30 -1.22
CA TYR A 220 -1.09 1.90 -0.07
C TYR A 220 -1.05 3.42 -0.16
N TRP A 221 -2.19 4.05 0.09
CA TRP A 221 -2.31 5.50 0.12
C TRP A 221 -3.25 5.89 1.24
N PHE A 222 -2.91 6.96 1.94
CA PHE A 222 -3.78 7.51 2.97
C PHE A 222 -3.61 9.00 3.07
N GLY A 223 -4.69 9.73 3.32
CA GLY A 223 -4.70 11.16 3.44
C GLY A 223 -4.24 11.66 4.81
N LYS A 224 -4.47 12.96 5.02
CA LYS A 224 -4.25 13.68 6.27
C LYS A 224 -5.59 14.24 6.71
N ALA A 225 -5.99 13.94 7.93
CA ALA A 225 -7.21 14.49 8.45
C ALA A 225 -7.10 15.99 8.73
N ASP A 226 -8.18 16.70 8.46
CA ASP A 226 -8.35 18.08 8.87
C ASP A 226 -8.60 18.14 10.39
N LEU A 227 -7.56 18.47 11.15
CA LEU A 227 -7.61 18.51 12.62
C LEU A 227 -8.41 19.68 13.18
N GLU A 228 -8.60 20.73 12.37
CA GLU A 228 -9.34 21.94 12.74
C GLU A 228 -10.82 21.84 12.37
N GLY A 229 -11.16 21.05 11.35
CA GLY A 229 -12.53 20.79 10.92
C GLY A 229 -13.06 19.43 11.36
N GLU A 230 -13.65 18.70 10.40
CA GLU A 230 -14.40 17.47 10.69
C GLU A 230 -13.54 16.25 11.03
N ARG A 231 -12.21 16.33 10.85
CA ARG A 231 -11.28 15.22 11.11
C ARG A 231 -11.55 13.98 10.26
N ARG A 232 -12.06 14.17 9.04
CA ARG A 232 -12.29 13.10 8.05
C ARG A 232 -10.98 12.64 7.45
N ASN A 233 -10.82 11.34 7.25
CA ASN A 233 -9.69 10.77 6.53
C ASN A 233 -10.13 9.68 5.56
N LEU A 234 -9.27 9.42 4.57
CA LEU A 234 -9.40 8.35 3.59
C LEU A 234 -8.08 7.59 3.55
N ALA A 235 -8.15 6.27 3.66
CA ALA A 235 -7.05 5.38 3.31
C ALA A 235 -7.54 4.36 2.28
N THR A 236 -6.65 3.89 1.42
CA THR A 236 -6.97 2.92 0.38
C THR A 236 -5.81 1.97 0.11
N CYS A 237 -6.18 0.72 -0.15
CA CYS A 237 -5.30 -0.37 -0.54
C CYS A 237 -5.74 -0.92 -1.91
N GLU A 238 -4.80 -1.07 -2.83
CA GLU A 238 -5.00 -1.63 -4.19
C GLU A 238 -4.03 -2.80 -4.43
#